data_AF-A0A075P4M8-F1
#
_entry.id   AF-A0A075P4M8-F1
#
_cell.length_a   1.000
_cell.length_b   1.000
_cell.length_c   1.000
_cell.angle_alpha   90.00
_cell.angle_beta   90.00
_cell.angle_gamma   90.00
#
_symmetry.space_group_name_H-M   'P 1'
#
loop_
_entity.id
_entity.type
_entity.pdbx_description
1 polymer ?
#
loop_
_entity_poly.entity_id
_entity_poly.type
_entity_poly.pdbx_seq_one_letter_code
_entity_poly.pdbx_strand_id
1 'polypeptide(L)'
;MKKGYDIALGVAIGVVVTSLVFSKWYEDMAHDQDKPLLNKINDGDGAQNDCTMSSSMSWQNSGLENNEKGHIEAGYEAMIRGDRSKLLDFLFLLRTHPSPTEFMVYKLLNANYSEQRILLDALSLEDEGLRLTVLNSLFREGTSQAVDLALDIVKNHHFSSTSLEVEALLIEQSYHMEKPTHIADIARLLNLRSAQAHKKEEIAQHMETLLLYQNPDIQVQAIAGITLYGSQLSLVSAIEKLLSQPDLALRRAAIQAMYSVEPSWLHSNLIHEVEHIAANSSQENSLQKLAEDILDFHGL
;
A
#
# COMPACT_ATOMS: atom_id res chain seq x y z
N MET A 1 0.86 -51.63 -29.30
CA MET A 1 0.95 -50.15 -29.25
C MET A 1 -0.34 -49.60 -28.67
N LYS A 2 -0.34 -49.18 -27.40
CA LYS A 2 -1.43 -48.42 -26.75
C LYS A 2 -0.82 -47.66 -25.57
N LYS A 3 -0.89 -46.32 -25.63
CA LYS A 3 -1.04 -45.37 -24.51
C LYS A 3 -0.78 -43.95 -25.05
N GLY A 4 -1.86 -43.28 -25.41
CA GLY A 4 -1.88 -41.91 -25.93
C GLY A 4 -3.26 -41.27 -25.78
N TYR A 5 -4.01 -41.70 -24.78
CA TYR A 5 -5.33 -41.18 -24.40
C TYR A 5 -5.36 -41.28 -22.89
N ASP A 6 -5.14 -40.17 -22.18
CA ASP A 6 -5.62 -39.95 -20.80
C ASP A 6 -5.22 -38.56 -20.24
N ILE A 7 -4.26 -37.85 -20.85
CA ILE A 7 -3.86 -36.53 -20.33
C ILE A 7 -4.73 -35.39 -20.90
N ALA A 8 -5.23 -35.53 -22.14
CA ALA A 8 -6.09 -34.50 -22.75
C ALA A 8 -7.50 -34.44 -22.14
N LEU A 9 -8.00 -35.55 -21.57
CA LEU A 9 -9.35 -35.59 -20.98
C LEU A 9 -9.38 -34.93 -19.58
N GLY A 10 -8.29 -35.02 -18.81
CA GLY A 10 -8.18 -34.39 -17.49
C GLY A 10 -8.15 -32.85 -17.57
N VAL A 11 -7.50 -32.30 -18.60
CA VAL A 11 -7.42 -30.83 -18.81
C VAL A 11 -8.74 -30.28 -19.35
N ALA A 12 -9.43 -31.02 -20.23
CA ALA A 12 -10.72 -30.58 -20.75
C ALA A 12 -11.83 -30.59 -19.67
N ILE A 13 -11.83 -31.57 -18.76
CA ILE A 13 -12.80 -31.61 -17.65
C ILE A 13 -12.50 -30.50 -16.61
N GLY A 14 -11.22 -30.20 -16.35
CA GLY A 14 -10.83 -29.13 -15.42
C GLY A 14 -11.24 -27.73 -15.87
N VAL A 15 -11.17 -27.44 -17.18
CA VAL A 15 -11.57 -26.14 -17.75
C VAL A 15 -13.10 -26.00 -17.85
N VAL A 16 -13.82 -27.09 -18.14
CA VAL A 16 -15.30 -27.05 -18.21
C VAL A 16 -15.93 -26.88 -16.83
N VAL A 17 -15.36 -27.48 -15.77
CA VAL A 17 -15.88 -27.32 -14.39
C VAL A 17 -15.59 -25.93 -13.84
N THR A 18 -14.43 -25.32 -14.15
CA THR A 18 -14.12 -23.95 -13.71
C THR A 18 -14.94 -22.89 -14.46
N SER A 19 -15.20 -23.07 -15.77
CA SER A 19 -16.11 -22.19 -16.51
C SER A 19 -17.58 -22.32 -16.07
N LEU A 20 -18.08 -23.52 -15.76
CA LEU A 20 -19.46 -23.70 -15.27
C LEU A 20 -19.68 -23.11 -13.88
N VAL A 21 -18.69 -23.14 -12.99
CA VAL A 21 -18.76 -22.51 -11.67
C VAL A 21 -18.72 -20.98 -11.80
N PHE A 22 -17.94 -20.44 -12.74
CA PHE A 22 -17.90 -19.00 -13.01
C PHE A 22 -19.20 -18.47 -13.64
N SER A 23 -19.81 -19.21 -14.58
CA SER A 23 -21.08 -18.80 -15.19
C SER A 23 -22.24 -18.83 -14.21
N LYS A 24 -22.29 -19.81 -13.30
CA LYS A 24 -23.36 -19.92 -12.29
C LYS A 24 -23.28 -18.81 -11.23
N TRP A 25 -22.07 -18.39 -10.87
CA TRP A 25 -21.88 -17.28 -9.92
C TRP A 25 -22.23 -15.91 -10.54
N TYR A 26 -22.07 -15.76 -11.86
CA TYR A 26 -22.42 -14.55 -12.59
C TYR A 26 -23.93 -14.45 -12.93
N GLU A 27 -24.60 -15.58 -13.21
CA GLU A 27 -26.06 -15.62 -13.39
C GLU A 27 -26.83 -15.31 -12.10
N ASP A 28 -26.33 -15.73 -10.93
CA ASP A 28 -26.93 -15.39 -9.63
C ASP A 28 -26.77 -13.89 -9.26
N MET A 29 -25.79 -13.18 -9.83
CA MET A 29 -25.68 -11.71 -9.68
C MET A 29 -26.51 -10.92 -10.70
N ALA A 30 -26.76 -11.48 -11.89
CA ALA A 30 -27.49 -10.79 -12.95
C ALA A 30 -29.02 -10.87 -12.80
N HIS A 31 -29.55 -11.74 -11.93
CA HIS A 31 -31.00 -11.93 -11.76
C HIS A 31 -31.67 -11.14 -10.63
N ASP A 32 -30.95 -10.24 -9.93
CA ASP A 32 -31.54 -9.39 -8.88
C ASP A 32 -31.57 -7.89 -9.23
N GLN A 33 -31.24 -7.49 -10.48
CA GLN A 33 -31.26 -6.07 -10.90
C GLN A 33 -32.26 -5.71 -12.00
N ASP A 34 -33.07 -6.63 -12.52
CA ASP A 34 -34.17 -6.29 -13.44
C ASP A 34 -35.50 -6.12 -12.71
N LYS A 35 -35.60 -5.08 -11.87
CA LYS A 35 -36.90 -4.43 -11.59
C LYS A 35 -36.73 -2.90 -11.53
N PRO A 36 -37.35 -2.15 -12.45
CA PRO A 36 -37.39 -0.70 -12.34
C PRO A 36 -38.23 -0.33 -11.11
N LEU A 37 -37.60 0.23 -10.07
CA LEU A 37 -38.30 0.90 -8.97
C LEU A 37 -38.79 2.28 -9.44
N LEU A 38 -39.69 2.27 -10.41
CA LEU A 38 -40.52 3.40 -10.82
C LEU A 38 -41.92 2.85 -11.11
N ASN A 39 -42.75 2.76 -10.06
CA ASN A 39 -44.19 3.01 -10.09
C ASN A 39 -44.87 2.52 -8.80
N LYS A 40 -45.20 3.47 -7.92
CA LYS A 40 -46.52 3.61 -7.26
C LYS A 40 -46.46 4.77 -6.28
N ILE A 41 -46.71 5.97 -6.80
CA ILE A 41 -47.28 7.08 -6.03
C ILE A 41 -48.78 7.00 -6.27
N ASN A 42 -49.53 6.68 -5.21
CA ASN A 42 -50.96 6.89 -4.93
C ASN A 42 -51.36 5.86 -3.84
N ASP A 43 -52.01 6.18 -2.73
CA ASP A 43 -52.87 7.32 -2.38
C ASP A 43 -52.68 7.71 -0.90
N GLY A 44 -53.11 8.92 -0.55
CA GLY A 44 -52.84 9.59 0.72
C GLY A 44 -53.57 9.05 1.95
N ASP A 45 -53.12 9.48 3.13
CA ASP A 45 -53.88 10.42 3.96
C ASP A 45 -53.05 10.92 5.15
N GLY A 46 -53.13 12.23 5.39
CA GLY A 46 -52.98 12.93 6.68
C GLY A 46 -51.86 12.55 7.67
N ALA A 47 -50.75 13.29 7.64
CA ALA A 47 -50.13 13.84 8.85
C ALA A 47 -49.27 15.04 8.47
N GLN A 48 -49.83 16.25 8.61
CA GLN A 48 -49.05 17.46 8.79
C GLN A 48 -48.13 17.25 9.99
N ASN A 49 -46.82 17.25 9.76
CA ASN A 49 -45.85 17.54 10.80
C ASN A 49 -44.89 18.60 10.26
N ASP A 50 -44.88 19.72 10.97
CA ASP A 50 -44.13 20.93 10.72
C ASP A 50 -42.67 20.67 10.34
N CYS A 51 -42.27 21.19 9.18
CA CYS A 51 -40.87 21.47 8.89
C CYS A 51 -40.44 22.72 9.67
N THR A 52 -40.15 22.55 10.96
CA THR A 52 -39.35 23.48 11.75
C THR A 52 -38.22 22.72 12.43
N MET A 53 -37.12 22.48 11.70
CA MET A 53 -35.84 22.24 12.38
C MET A 53 -35.20 23.57 12.69
N SER A 54 -35.26 23.89 13.98
CA SER A 54 -34.58 24.98 14.65
C SER A 54 -33.08 24.93 14.37
N SER A 55 -32.60 25.98 13.71
CA SER A 55 -31.19 26.34 13.66
C SER A 55 -30.70 26.70 15.08
N SER A 56 -30.13 25.73 15.79
CA SER A 56 -29.26 25.99 16.95
C SER A 56 -28.48 24.74 17.36
N MET A 57 -27.32 24.52 16.73
CA MET A 57 -26.21 23.89 17.44
C MET A 57 -25.07 24.90 17.49
N SER A 58 -24.97 25.54 18.65
CA SER A 58 -23.87 26.37 19.07
C SER A 58 -22.58 25.54 19.04
N TRP A 59 -21.65 25.92 18.18
CA TRP A 59 -20.27 25.47 18.26
C TRP A 59 -19.64 26.10 19.51
N GLN A 60 -19.72 25.40 20.63
CA GLN A 60 -18.85 25.65 21.77
C GLN A 60 -17.58 24.82 21.59
N ASN A 61 -16.55 25.51 21.10
CA ASN A 61 -15.16 25.09 21.05
C ASN A 61 -14.67 24.67 22.45
N SER A 62 -14.49 23.37 22.68
CA SER A 62 -13.51 22.77 23.64
C SER A 62 -13.67 21.26 23.86
N GLY A 63 -14.58 20.55 23.18
CA GLY A 63 -14.85 19.12 23.43
C GLY A 63 -14.92 18.17 22.21
N LEU A 64 -14.52 18.61 21.02
CA LEU A 64 -14.72 17.86 19.76
C LEU A 64 -13.89 16.57 19.65
N GLU A 65 -12.63 16.56 20.11
CA GLU A 65 -11.76 15.37 20.00
C GLU A 65 -12.28 14.15 20.78
N ASN A 66 -12.94 14.38 21.93
CA ASN A 66 -13.47 13.28 22.76
C ASN A 66 -14.78 12.70 22.22
N ASN A 67 -15.54 13.49 21.44
CA ASN A 67 -16.84 13.06 20.95
C ASN A 67 -16.71 12.24 19.66
N GLU A 68 -15.87 12.68 18.72
CA GLU A 68 -15.61 11.95 17.46
C GLU A 68 -14.97 10.58 17.70
N LYS A 69 -14.02 10.49 18.64
CA LYS A 69 -13.40 9.22 19.06
C LYS A 69 -14.41 8.26 19.71
N GLY A 70 -15.36 8.78 20.48
CA GLY A 70 -16.44 7.98 21.05
C GLY A 70 -17.43 7.47 20.01
N HIS A 71 -17.69 8.26 18.96
CA HIS A 71 -18.61 7.89 17.88
C HIS A 71 -18.06 6.81 16.96
N ILE A 72 -16.79 6.91 16.53
CA ILE A 72 -16.16 5.87 15.69
C ILE A 72 -16.04 4.54 16.44
N GLU A 73 -15.76 4.58 17.74
CA GLU A 73 -15.68 3.39 18.59
C GLU A 73 -17.04 2.69 18.74
N ALA A 74 -18.12 3.46 18.90
CA ALA A 74 -19.47 2.91 18.92
C ALA A 74 -19.87 2.31 17.56
N GLY A 75 -19.47 2.96 16.45
CA GLY A 75 -19.66 2.44 15.10
C GLY A 75 -18.91 1.13 14.87
N TYR A 76 -17.65 1.07 15.31
CA TYR A 76 -16.83 -0.15 15.32
C TYR A 76 -17.51 -1.28 16.10
N GLU A 77 -17.88 -1.04 17.35
CA GLU A 77 -18.54 -2.04 18.21
C GLU A 77 -19.85 -2.57 17.59
N ALA A 78 -20.65 -1.69 17.00
CA ALA A 78 -21.89 -2.09 16.35
C ALA A 78 -21.64 -2.94 15.08
N MET A 79 -20.65 -2.56 14.27
CA MET A 79 -20.23 -3.30 13.09
C MET A 79 -19.74 -4.71 13.46
N ILE A 80 -18.89 -4.82 14.49
CA ILE A 80 -18.37 -6.12 14.98
C ILE A 80 -19.49 -7.01 15.53
N ARG A 81 -20.51 -6.43 16.17
CA ARG A 81 -21.70 -7.17 16.65
C ARG A 81 -22.63 -7.63 15.52
N GLY A 82 -22.30 -7.34 14.27
CA GLY A 82 -23.03 -7.80 13.09
C GLY A 82 -24.15 -6.87 12.63
N ASP A 83 -24.25 -5.65 13.17
CA ASP A 83 -25.19 -4.65 12.69
C ASP A 83 -24.68 -4.03 11.38
N ARG A 84 -25.01 -4.67 10.26
CA ARG A 84 -24.63 -4.22 8.91
C ARG A 84 -25.17 -2.82 8.57
N SER A 85 -26.24 -2.37 9.24
CA SER A 85 -26.75 -1.02 9.03
C SER A 85 -25.77 0.06 9.52
N LYS A 86 -24.85 -0.32 10.42
CA LYS A 86 -23.82 0.55 10.99
C LYS A 86 -22.50 0.56 10.22
N LEU A 87 -22.37 -0.24 9.16
CA LEU A 87 -21.19 -0.21 8.31
C LEU A 87 -21.00 1.17 7.66
N LEU A 88 -22.06 1.74 7.07
CA LEU A 88 -21.97 3.05 6.43
C LEU A 88 -21.66 4.16 7.43
N ASP A 89 -22.28 4.11 8.62
CA ASP A 89 -21.98 5.04 9.72
C ASP A 89 -20.50 4.93 10.13
N PHE A 90 -19.98 3.71 10.27
CA PHE A 90 -18.57 3.47 10.59
C PHE A 90 -17.63 3.99 9.50
N LEU A 91 -17.88 3.69 8.22
CA LEU A 91 -17.04 4.15 7.10
C LEU A 91 -17.05 5.69 7.02
N PHE A 92 -18.21 6.31 7.21
CA PHE A 92 -18.30 7.77 7.28
C PHE A 92 -17.46 8.35 8.42
N LEU A 93 -17.62 7.80 9.62
CA LEU A 93 -16.88 8.24 10.81
C LEU A 93 -15.38 8.02 10.66
N LEU A 94 -14.98 6.92 10.01
CA LEU A 94 -13.59 6.62 9.69
C LEU A 94 -13.01 7.71 8.78
N ARG A 95 -13.69 8.07 7.68
CA ARG A 95 -13.22 9.12 6.76
C ARG A 95 -13.09 10.49 7.41
N THR A 96 -13.94 10.80 8.39
CA THR A 96 -13.92 12.07 9.11
C THR A 96 -13.01 12.05 10.34
N HIS A 97 -12.44 10.90 10.69
CA HIS A 97 -11.57 10.78 11.86
C HIS A 97 -10.28 11.59 11.66
N PRO A 98 -9.73 12.25 12.69
CA PRO A 98 -8.49 13.04 12.56
C PRO A 98 -7.27 12.18 12.21
N SER A 99 -7.26 10.90 12.61
CA SER A 99 -6.19 9.96 12.28
C SER A 99 -6.74 8.59 11.84
N PRO A 100 -7.32 8.48 10.63
CA PRO A 100 -8.04 7.27 10.20
C PRO A 100 -7.09 6.08 10.05
N THR A 101 -5.88 6.33 9.54
CA THR A 101 -4.83 5.32 9.39
C THR A 101 -4.43 4.74 10.75
N GLU A 102 -4.11 5.59 11.73
CA GLU A 102 -3.69 5.15 13.07
C GLU A 102 -4.78 4.34 13.76
N PHE A 103 -6.03 4.80 13.65
CA PHE A 103 -7.18 4.07 14.18
C PHE A 103 -7.29 2.67 13.57
N MET A 104 -7.22 2.56 12.24
CA MET A 104 -7.34 1.28 11.54
C MET A 104 -6.19 0.33 11.88
N VAL A 105 -4.95 0.82 11.88
CA VAL A 105 -3.77 0.02 12.23
C VAL A 105 -3.89 -0.50 13.66
N TYR A 106 -4.21 0.39 14.61
CA TYR A 106 -4.41 0.00 16.00
C TYR A 106 -5.50 -1.07 16.16
N LYS A 107 -6.65 -0.89 15.49
CA LYS A 107 -7.76 -1.86 15.56
C LYS A 107 -7.39 -3.19 14.93
N LEU A 108 -6.76 -3.20 13.76
CA LEU A 108 -6.34 -4.42 13.08
C LEU A 108 -5.35 -5.23 13.92
N LEU A 109 -4.39 -4.58 14.59
CA LEU A 109 -3.38 -5.28 15.39
C LEU A 109 -3.92 -5.84 16.71
N ASN A 110 -4.94 -5.20 17.30
CA ASN A 110 -5.50 -5.60 18.60
C ASN A 110 -6.81 -6.42 18.49
N ALA A 111 -7.41 -6.49 17.31
CA ALA A 111 -8.60 -7.26 17.02
C ALA A 111 -8.33 -8.77 17.00
N ASN A 112 -9.36 -9.57 17.33
CA ASN A 112 -9.31 -11.01 17.08
C ASN A 112 -9.47 -11.32 15.58
N TYR A 113 -9.27 -12.58 15.18
CA TYR A 113 -9.30 -12.99 13.77
C TYR A 113 -10.62 -12.64 13.05
N SER A 114 -11.78 -12.83 13.71
CA SER A 114 -13.07 -12.47 13.10
C SER A 114 -13.24 -10.96 12.92
N GLU A 115 -12.79 -10.17 13.90
CA GLU A 115 -12.83 -8.72 13.85
C GLU A 115 -11.91 -8.17 12.77
N GLN A 116 -10.69 -8.72 12.66
CA GLN A 116 -9.74 -8.38 11.60
C GLN A 116 -10.36 -8.57 10.22
N ARG A 117 -11.10 -9.67 10.01
CA ARG A 117 -11.76 -9.92 8.73
C ARG A 117 -12.80 -8.84 8.39
N ILE A 118 -13.63 -8.47 9.36
CA ILE A 118 -14.65 -7.42 9.19
C ILE A 118 -13.97 -6.07 8.90
N LEU A 119 -12.89 -5.75 9.62
CA LEU A 119 -12.13 -4.52 9.42
C LEU A 119 -11.45 -4.46 8.05
N LEU A 120 -10.90 -5.57 7.56
CA LEU A 120 -10.32 -5.67 6.23
C LEU A 120 -11.39 -5.50 5.15
N ASP A 121 -12.53 -6.18 5.30
CA ASP A 121 -13.65 -6.03 4.37
C ASP A 121 -14.17 -4.58 4.38
N ALA A 122 -14.24 -3.90 5.53
CA ALA A 122 -14.58 -2.48 5.63
C ALA A 122 -13.54 -1.59 4.95
N LEU A 123 -12.25 -1.84 5.19
CA LEU A 123 -11.14 -1.12 4.56
C LEU A 123 -11.15 -1.27 3.03
N SER A 124 -11.61 -2.40 2.49
CA SER A 124 -11.74 -2.62 1.04
C SER A 124 -12.72 -1.67 0.36
N LEU A 125 -13.66 -1.09 1.13
CA LEU A 125 -14.67 -0.13 0.66
C LEU A 125 -14.18 1.32 0.71
N GLU A 126 -13.00 1.56 1.26
CA GLU A 126 -12.36 2.87 1.33
C GLU A 126 -11.55 3.19 0.07
N ASP A 127 -11.21 4.46 -0.06
CA ASP A 127 -10.38 4.93 -1.17
C ASP A 127 -9.00 4.26 -1.17
N GLU A 128 -8.38 4.20 -2.35
CA GLU A 128 -7.06 3.58 -2.51
C GLU A 128 -5.97 4.28 -1.69
N GLY A 129 -6.09 5.58 -1.44
CA GLY A 129 -5.12 6.37 -0.69
C GLY A 129 -5.09 5.96 0.79
N LEU A 130 -6.25 5.86 1.44
CA LEU A 130 -6.33 5.35 2.82
C LEU A 130 -5.81 3.92 2.90
N ARG A 131 -6.20 3.05 1.95
CA ARG A 131 -5.73 1.66 1.90
C ARG A 131 -4.21 1.55 1.77
N LEU A 132 -3.60 2.35 0.90
CA LEU A 132 -2.14 2.41 0.72
C LEU A 132 -1.44 2.92 1.98
N THR A 133 -2.01 3.93 2.63
CA THR A 133 -1.43 4.49 3.86
C THR A 133 -1.47 3.48 5.01
N VAL A 134 -2.60 2.76 5.18
CA VAL A 134 -2.73 1.67 6.16
C VAL A 134 -1.76 0.54 5.84
N LEU A 135 -1.62 0.16 4.57
CA LEU A 135 -0.65 -0.85 4.13
C LEU A 135 0.79 -0.47 4.51
N ASN A 136 1.20 0.76 4.21
CA ASN A 136 2.52 1.27 4.55
C ASN A 136 2.75 1.30 6.07
N SER A 137 1.77 1.79 6.83
CA SER A 137 1.85 1.79 8.30
C SER A 137 1.97 0.38 8.88
N LEU A 138 1.24 -0.61 8.37
CA LEU A 138 1.37 -2.00 8.83
C LEU A 138 2.75 -2.58 8.54
N PHE A 139 3.37 -2.26 7.40
CA PHE A 139 4.74 -2.69 7.15
C PHE A 139 5.75 -2.03 8.10
N ARG A 140 5.57 -0.74 8.43
CA ARG A 140 6.44 -0.02 9.38
C ARG A 140 6.42 -0.57 10.79
N GLU A 141 5.31 -1.16 11.23
CA GLU A 141 5.22 -1.83 12.53
C GLU A 141 6.20 -3.00 12.64
N GLY A 142 6.60 -3.63 11.52
CA GLY A 142 7.66 -4.63 11.46
C GLY A 142 7.37 -5.95 12.17
N THR A 143 6.24 -6.10 12.84
CA THR A 143 5.84 -7.36 13.48
C THR A 143 5.33 -8.36 12.45
N SER A 144 5.49 -9.66 12.72
CA SER A 144 4.97 -10.70 11.81
C SER A 144 3.47 -10.56 11.54
N GLN A 145 2.68 -10.25 12.57
CA GLN A 145 1.24 -10.09 12.43
C GLN A 145 0.90 -8.90 11.54
N ALA A 146 1.60 -7.78 11.68
CA ALA A 146 1.39 -6.61 10.85
C ALA A 146 1.71 -6.90 9.38
N VAL A 147 2.80 -7.63 9.12
CA VAL A 147 3.16 -8.10 7.78
C VAL A 147 2.11 -9.06 7.20
N ASP A 148 1.60 -10.00 8.00
CA ASP A 148 0.54 -10.92 7.55
C ASP A 148 -0.72 -10.15 7.12
N LEU A 149 -1.14 -9.16 7.91
CA LEU A 149 -2.27 -8.28 7.59
C LEU A 149 -2.03 -7.41 6.36
N ALA A 150 -0.82 -6.86 6.22
CA ALA A 150 -0.42 -6.07 5.04
C ALA A 150 -0.50 -6.92 3.75
N LEU A 151 0.00 -8.15 3.79
CA LEU A 151 -0.08 -9.06 2.65
C LEU A 151 -1.53 -9.47 2.35
N ASP A 152 -2.39 -9.61 3.35
CA ASP A 152 -3.82 -9.87 3.16
C ASP A 152 -4.55 -8.70 2.49
N ILE A 153 -4.19 -7.45 2.81
CA ILE A 153 -4.69 -6.27 2.11
C ILE A 153 -4.32 -6.36 0.62
N VAL A 154 -3.05 -6.61 0.30
CA VAL A 154 -2.61 -6.69 -1.10
C VAL A 154 -3.26 -7.85 -1.85
N LYS A 155 -3.43 -9.02 -1.21
CA LYS A 155 -4.06 -10.20 -1.83
C LYS A 155 -5.52 -9.98 -2.17
N ASN A 156 -6.25 -9.28 -1.30
CA ASN A 156 -7.71 -9.23 -1.36
C ASN A 156 -8.26 -7.90 -1.90
N HIS A 157 -7.47 -6.82 -1.87
CA HIS A 157 -7.93 -5.49 -2.27
C HIS A 157 -7.39 -5.13 -3.64
N HIS A 158 -8.25 -4.55 -4.49
CA HIS A 158 -7.86 -4.10 -5.82
C HIS A 158 -7.22 -2.69 -5.75
N PHE A 159 -6.00 -2.55 -6.26
CA PHE A 159 -5.30 -1.26 -6.41
C PHE A 159 -5.14 -0.97 -7.90
N SER A 160 -6.01 -0.11 -8.43
CA SER A 160 -6.08 0.19 -9.86
C SER A 160 -5.11 1.31 -10.25
N SER A 161 -5.09 2.40 -9.47
CA SER A 161 -4.32 3.61 -9.77
C SER A 161 -2.98 3.68 -9.05
N THR A 162 -2.83 2.90 -7.97
CA THR A 162 -1.67 2.86 -7.08
C THR A 162 -0.91 1.53 -7.16
N SER A 163 -1.10 0.78 -8.26
CA SER A 163 -0.52 -0.55 -8.43
C SER A 163 1.01 -0.53 -8.37
N LEU A 164 1.65 0.45 -9.00
CA LEU A 164 3.11 0.57 -9.00
C LEU A 164 3.65 1.00 -7.63
N GLU A 165 2.95 1.85 -6.91
CA GLU A 165 3.29 2.25 -5.54
C GLU A 165 3.19 1.07 -4.57
N VAL A 166 2.16 0.23 -4.74
CA VAL A 166 2.04 -1.02 -3.97
C VAL A 166 3.16 -1.99 -4.33
N GLU A 167 3.50 -2.15 -5.61
CA GLU A 167 4.62 -3.00 -6.04
C GLU A 167 5.95 -2.52 -5.46
N ALA A 168 6.25 -1.23 -5.57
CA ALA A 168 7.45 -0.62 -5.01
C ALA A 168 7.54 -0.80 -3.49
N LEU A 169 6.44 -0.58 -2.77
CA LEU A 169 6.35 -0.81 -1.33
C LEU A 169 6.57 -2.29 -0.99
N LEU A 170 5.91 -3.23 -1.66
CA LEU A 170 6.10 -4.66 -1.41
C LEU A 170 7.55 -5.06 -1.60
N ILE A 171 8.19 -4.57 -2.67
CA ILE A 171 9.58 -4.85 -2.93
C ILE A 171 10.47 -4.28 -1.81
N GLU A 172 10.31 -3.01 -1.47
CA GLU A 172 11.03 -2.34 -0.37
C GLU A 172 10.92 -3.16 0.93
N GLN A 173 9.71 -3.62 1.26
CA GLN A 173 9.45 -4.29 2.52
C GLN A 173 9.95 -5.74 2.54
N SER A 174 9.97 -6.44 1.39
CA SER A 174 10.52 -7.79 1.27
C SER A 174 11.96 -7.91 1.78
N TYR A 175 12.66 -6.79 1.81
CA TYR A 175 14.06 -6.67 2.15
C TYR A 175 14.35 -6.51 3.63
N HIS A 176 13.39 -5.98 4.39
CA HIS A 176 13.46 -5.90 5.85
C HIS A 176 12.88 -7.16 6.52
N MET A 177 12.34 -8.10 5.73
CA MET A 177 11.72 -9.30 6.26
C MET A 177 12.75 -10.40 6.54
N GLU A 178 12.70 -10.91 7.76
CA GLU A 178 13.51 -12.06 8.16
C GLU A 178 12.84 -13.39 7.78
N LYS A 179 11.51 -13.41 7.65
CA LYS A 179 10.74 -14.63 7.41
C LYS A 179 10.72 -15.01 5.92
N PRO A 180 11.28 -16.16 5.53
CA PRO A 180 11.32 -16.59 4.13
C PRO A 180 9.93 -16.75 3.50
N THR A 181 8.91 -17.04 4.31
CA THR A 181 7.51 -17.18 3.86
C THR A 181 6.92 -15.86 3.40
N HIS A 182 7.21 -14.74 4.08
CA HIS A 182 6.72 -13.42 3.70
C HIS A 182 7.37 -12.93 2.40
N ILE A 183 8.68 -13.14 2.28
CA ILE A 183 9.42 -12.86 1.03
C ILE A 183 8.85 -13.68 -0.13
N ALA A 184 8.52 -14.95 0.10
CA ALA A 184 7.92 -15.80 -0.92
C ALA A 184 6.51 -15.35 -1.33
N ASP A 185 5.70 -14.88 -0.38
CA ASP A 185 4.37 -14.34 -0.65
C ASP A 185 4.43 -13.03 -1.45
N ILE A 186 5.33 -12.13 -1.11
CA ILE A 186 5.58 -10.90 -1.89
C ILE A 186 6.00 -11.25 -3.31
N ALA A 187 6.99 -12.14 -3.47
CA ALA A 187 7.42 -12.56 -4.79
C ALA A 187 6.27 -13.18 -5.61
N ARG A 188 5.35 -13.91 -4.96
CA ARG A 188 4.15 -14.45 -5.61
C ARG A 188 3.17 -13.35 -6.02
N LEU A 189 2.97 -12.33 -5.17
CA LEU A 189 2.12 -11.18 -5.46
C LEU A 189 2.66 -10.36 -6.65
N LEU A 190 3.98 -10.21 -6.72
CA LEU A 190 4.70 -9.59 -7.84
C LEU A 190 4.84 -10.55 -9.05
N ASN A 191 4.30 -11.76 -8.96
CA ASN A 191 4.35 -12.81 -9.98
C ASN A 191 5.77 -13.14 -10.48
N LEU A 192 6.77 -13.06 -9.60
CA LEU A 192 8.17 -13.36 -9.88
C LEU A 192 8.40 -14.89 -9.84
N ARG A 193 8.88 -15.45 -10.95
CA ARG A 193 9.10 -16.90 -11.10
C ARG A 193 10.51 -17.31 -10.64
N SER A 194 10.63 -17.65 -9.34
CA SER A 194 11.41 -18.79 -8.79
C SER A 194 12.70 -18.59 -7.95
N ALA A 195 12.99 -19.65 -7.16
CA ALA A 195 14.18 -20.09 -6.40
C ALA A 195 14.96 -19.10 -5.50
N GLN A 196 15.05 -19.47 -4.21
CA GLN A 196 15.39 -18.67 -3.01
C GLN A 196 16.73 -17.88 -2.94
N ALA A 197 17.54 -17.83 -4.01
CA ALA A 197 18.69 -16.92 -4.10
C ALA A 197 18.63 -15.99 -5.33
N HIS A 198 17.91 -16.39 -6.38
CA HIS A 198 17.75 -15.64 -7.63
C HIS A 198 16.65 -14.57 -7.54
N LYS A 199 15.78 -14.67 -6.52
CA LYS A 199 14.72 -13.69 -6.27
C LYS A 199 15.24 -12.30 -5.92
N LYS A 200 16.32 -12.18 -5.14
CA LYS A 200 16.86 -10.87 -4.74
C LYS A 200 17.39 -10.08 -5.93
N GLU A 201 18.06 -10.76 -6.84
CA GLU A 201 18.54 -10.18 -8.10
C GLU A 201 17.38 -9.80 -9.03
N GLU A 202 16.37 -10.68 -9.18
CA GLU A 202 15.17 -10.36 -9.97
C GLU A 202 14.39 -9.17 -9.39
N ILE A 203 14.30 -9.09 -8.06
CA ILE A 203 13.67 -7.97 -7.37
C ILE A 203 14.50 -6.69 -7.56
N ALA A 204 15.84 -6.76 -7.50
CA ALA A 204 16.71 -5.62 -7.78
C ALA A 204 16.55 -5.12 -9.23
N GLN A 205 16.48 -6.03 -10.22
CA GLN A 205 16.19 -5.70 -11.62
C GLN A 205 14.80 -5.07 -11.78
N HIS A 206 13.83 -5.51 -10.98
CA HIS A 206 12.51 -4.88 -10.97
C HIS A 206 12.57 -3.46 -10.40
N MET A 207 13.35 -3.21 -9.35
CA MET A 207 13.57 -1.86 -8.82
C MET A 207 14.30 -0.95 -9.82
N GLU A 208 15.26 -1.47 -10.57
CA GLU A 208 15.89 -0.73 -11.67
C GLU A 208 14.86 -0.29 -12.73
N THR A 209 13.88 -1.15 -13.02
CA THR A 209 12.77 -0.82 -13.92
C THR A 209 11.86 0.26 -13.31
N LEU A 210 11.58 0.18 -12.00
CA LEU A 210 10.77 1.17 -11.29
C LEU A 210 11.43 2.56 -11.25
N LEU A 211 12.76 2.66 -11.27
CA LEU A 211 13.46 3.94 -11.41
C LEU A 211 13.18 4.67 -12.74
N LEU A 212 12.65 4.00 -13.75
CA LEU A 212 12.31 4.61 -15.04
C LEU A 212 11.02 5.43 -14.98
N TYR A 213 10.17 5.21 -13.98
CA TYR A 213 8.92 5.94 -13.82
C TYR A 213 9.16 7.34 -13.24
N GLN A 214 8.32 8.31 -13.62
CA GLN A 214 8.49 9.71 -13.24
C GLN A 214 7.93 10.06 -11.84
N ASN A 215 7.33 9.11 -11.13
CA ASN A 215 6.82 9.36 -9.79
C ASN A 215 7.98 9.36 -8.78
N PRO A 216 8.26 10.47 -8.08
CA PRO A 216 9.36 10.56 -7.13
C PRO A 216 9.26 9.54 -5.98
N ASP A 217 8.05 9.27 -5.47
CA ASP A 217 7.85 8.33 -4.36
C ASP A 217 8.26 6.91 -4.77
N ILE A 218 7.90 6.49 -5.99
CA ILE A 218 8.31 5.21 -6.57
C ILE A 218 9.83 5.16 -6.74
N GLN A 219 10.43 6.24 -7.21
CA GLN A 219 11.89 6.31 -7.42
C GLN A 219 12.68 6.28 -6.10
N VAL A 220 12.17 6.92 -5.04
CA VAL A 220 12.75 6.83 -3.68
C VAL A 220 12.72 5.39 -3.18
N GLN A 221 11.59 4.70 -3.32
CA GLN A 221 11.48 3.30 -2.91
C GLN A 221 12.39 2.40 -3.75
N ALA A 222 12.45 2.64 -5.05
CA ALA A 222 13.28 1.87 -5.97
C ALA A 222 14.78 1.97 -5.64
N ILE A 223 15.32 3.17 -5.37
CA ILE A 223 16.73 3.30 -4.98
C ILE A 223 17.02 2.67 -3.62
N ALA A 224 16.10 2.76 -2.66
CA ALA A 224 16.22 2.04 -1.38
C ALA A 224 16.33 0.52 -1.62
N GLY A 225 15.52 -0.02 -2.53
CA GLY A 225 15.58 -1.42 -2.91
C GLY A 225 16.87 -1.84 -3.63
N ILE A 226 17.38 -1.00 -4.54
CA ILE A 226 18.66 -1.26 -5.25
C ILE A 226 19.83 -1.19 -4.27
N THR A 227 19.79 -0.29 -3.28
CA THR A 227 20.83 -0.18 -2.24
C THR A 227 21.03 -1.49 -1.50
N LEU A 228 19.96 -2.26 -1.29
CA LEU A 228 20.01 -3.47 -0.49
C LEU A 228 20.40 -4.74 -1.29
N TYR A 229 20.12 -4.78 -2.60
CA TYR A 229 20.27 -6.03 -3.40
C TYR A 229 20.82 -5.83 -4.81
N GLY A 230 20.90 -4.60 -5.29
CA GLY A 230 21.51 -4.30 -6.56
C GLY A 230 23.01 -4.54 -6.52
N SER A 231 23.58 -4.74 -7.71
CA SER A 231 25.02 -4.70 -7.87
C SER A 231 25.57 -3.30 -7.56
N GLN A 232 26.85 -3.17 -7.20
CA GLN A 232 27.51 -1.87 -7.04
C GLN A 232 27.36 -0.99 -8.30
N LEU A 233 27.40 -1.61 -9.49
CA LEU A 233 27.16 -0.91 -10.76
C LEU A 233 25.75 -0.33 -10.84
N SER A 234 24.73 -1.13 -10.50
CA SER A 234 23.33 -0.72 -10.51
C SER A 234 23.08 0.41 -9.51
N LEU A 235 23.64 0.29 -8.31
CA LEU A 235 23.52 1.28 -7.25
C LEU A 235 24.16 2.62 -7.63
N VAL A 236 25.40 2.61 -8.12
CA VAL A 236 26.08 3.83 -8.57
C VAL A 236 25.32 4.48 -9.72
N SER A 237 24.87 3.70 -10.71
CA SER A 237 24.10 4.23 -11.84
C SER A 237 22.77 4.87 -11.39
N ALA A 238 22.09 4.26 -10.42
CA ALA A 238 20.88 4.82 -9.82
C ALA A 238 21.16 6.13 -9.08
N ILE A 239 22.24 6.19 -8.29
CA ILE A 239 22.66 7.38 -7.55
C ILE A 239 22.95 8.53 -8.51
N GLU A 240 23.76 8.31 -9.55
CA GLU A 240 24.08 9.33 -10.56
C GLU A 240 22.81 9.90 -11.20
N LYS A 241 21.88 9.02 -11.59
CA LYS A 241 20.62 9.41 -12.21
C LYS A 241 19.77 10.27 -11.28
N LEU A 242 19.68 9.92 -10.00
CA LEU A 242 18.83 10.61 -9.03
C LEU A 242 19.46 11.89 -8.46
N LEU A 243 20.79 11.96 -8.32
CA LEU A 243 21.50 13.18 -7.87
C LEU A 243 21.26 14.37 -8.81
N SER A 244 21.15 14.11 -10.11
CA SER A 244 20.88 15.14 -11.12
C SER A 244 19.42 15.63 -11.16
N GLN A 245 18.51 15.03 -10.38
CA GLN A 245 17.09 15.39 -10.42
C GLN A 245 16.83 16.70 -9.66
N PRO A 246 15.86 17.51 -10.10
CA PRO A 246 15.49 18.74 -9.38
C PRO A 246 14.87 18.43 -8.01
N ASP A 247 14.16 17.30 -7.92
CA ASP A 247 13.46 16.88 -6.71
C ASP A 247 14.45 16.63 -5.56
N LEU A 248 14.13 17.21 -4.41
CA LEU A 248 14.97 17.15 -3.23
C LEU A 248 14.93 15.78 -2.54
N ALA A 249 13.77 15.12 -2.52
CA ALA A 249 13.64 13.80 -1.89
C ALA A 249 14.46 12.76 -2.66
N LEU A 250 14.47 12.83 -3.98
CA LEU A 250 15.32 12.00 -4.84
C LEU A 250 16.81 12.22 -4.57
N ARG A 251 17.25 13.48 -4.49
CA ARG A 251 18.65 13.80 -4.17
C ARG A 251 19.05 13.31 -2.79
N ARG A 252 18.18 13.46 -1.78
CA ARG A 252 18.44 12.90 -0.44
C ARG A 252 18.56 11.38 -0.46
N ALA A 253 17.62 10.69 -1.11
CA ALA A 253 17.64 9.24 -1.21
C ALA A 253 18.91 8.74 -1.92
N ALA A 254 19.37 9.46 -2.94
CA ALA A 254 20.62 9.16 -3.64
C ALA A 254 21.86 9.33 -2.74
N ILE A 255 21.97 10.43 -1.99
CA ILE A 255 23.10 10.62 -1.05
C ILE A 255 23.05 9.58 0.07
N GLN A 256 21.87 9.23 0.60
CA GLN A 256 21.73 8.17 1.60
C GLN A 256 22.19 6.80 1.06
N ALA A 257 21.87 6.48 -0.19
CA ALA A 257 22.28 5.24 -0.83
C ALA A 257 23.82 5.10 -0.93
N MET A 258 24.56 6.21 -0.98
CA MET A 258 26.03 6.21 -1.04
C MET A 258 26.71 5.59 0.18
N TYR A 259 26.03 5.47 1.34
CA TYR A 259 26.58 4.75 2.50
C TYR A 259 26.83 3.26 2.21
N SER A 260 26.15 2.69 1.21
CA SER A 260 26.30 1.28 0.82
C SER A 260 27.21 1.09 -0.40
N VAL A 261 27.78 2.17 -0.94
CA VAL A 261 28.71 2.12 -2.06
C VAL A 261 30.12 1.85 -1.53
N GLU A 262 30.81 0.88 -2.12
CA GLU A 262 32.21 0.63 -1.78
C GLU A 262 33.10 1.79 -2.27
N PRO A 263 34.11 2.24 -1.49
CA PRO A 263 34.94 3.39 -1.87
C PRO A 263 35.61 3.27 -3.25
N SER A 264 35.92 2.05 -3.71
CA SER A 264 36.50 1.81 -5.04
C SER A 264 35.56 2.12 -6.21
N TRP A 265 34.25 2.21 -5.95
CA TRP A 265 33.22 2.54 -6.93
C TRP A 265 32.84 4.02 -6.94
N LEU A 266 33.32 4.80 -5.97
CA LEU A 266 33.17 6.26 -5.94
C LEU A 266 34.16 6.90 -6.90
N HIS A 267 33.71 7.13 -8.14
CA HIS A 267 34.52 7.84 -9.13
C HIS A 267 34.48 9.36 -8.91
N SER A 268 35.49 10.05 -9.44
CA SER A 268 35.71 11.49 -9.22
C SER A 268 34.50 12.37 -9.52
N ASN A 269 33.71 12.05 -10.55
CA ASN A 269 32.52 12.85 -10.89
C ASN A 269 31.46 12.79 -9.79
N LEU A 270 31.23 11.62 -9.20
CA LEU A 270 30.24 11.45 -8.14
C LEU A 270 30.70 12.18 -6.87
N ILE A 271 31.99 12.07 -6.55
CA ILE A 271 32.61 12.78 -5.42
C ILE A 271 32.45 14.30 -5.59
N HIS A 272 32.81 14.84 -6.77
CA HIS A 272 32.68 16.27 -7.05
C HIS A 272 31.24 16.78 -6.97
N GLU A 273 30.27 15.98 -7.40
CA GLU A 273 28.86 16.36 -7.29
C GLU A 273 28.43 16.51 -5.82
N VAL A 274 28.87 15.57 -4.96
CA VAL A 274 28.59 15.62 -3.52
C VAL A 274 29.33 16.76 -2.84
N GLU A 275 30.61 16.99 -3.16
CA GLU A 275 31.38 18.16 -2.69
C GLU A 275 30.68 19.48 -3.07
N HIS A 276 30.19 19.57 -4.30
CA HIS A 276 29.46 20.74 -4.76
C HIS A 276 28.15 20.93 -4.00
N ILE A 277 27.42 19.86 -3.68
CA ILE A 277 26.21 19.93 -2.85
C ILE A 277 26.54 20.38 -1.42
N ALA A 278 27.60 19.84 -0.82
CA ALA A 278 28.06 20.21 0.52
C ALA A 278 28.45 21.70 0.60
N ALA A 279 29.20 22.20 -0.39
CA ALA A 279 29.71 23.57 -0.41
C ALA A 279 28.66 24.63 -0.85
N ASN A 280 27.55 24.22 -1.46
CA ASN A 280 26.60 25.14 -2.07
C ASN A 280 25.56 25.65 -1.07
N SER A 281 25.78 26.88 -0.57
CA SER A 281 24.91 27.58 0.39
C SER A 281 23.47 27.83 -0.07
N SER A 282 23.15 27.62 -1.35
CA SER A 282 21.77 27.69 -1.86
C SER A 282 20.99 26.38 -1.72
N GLN A 283 21.66 25.28 -1.36
CA GLN A 283 21.01 24.01 -1.04
C GLN A 283 20.33 24.05 0.32
N GLU A 284 19.42 23.11 0.55
CA GLU A 284 18.82 22.96 1.88
C GLU A 284 19.88 22.43 2.87
N ASN A 285 19.98 23.05 4.05
CA ASN A 285 20.96 22.73 5.09
C ASN A 285 21.01 21.23 5.44
N SER A 286 19.87 20.54 5.42
CA SER A 286 19.78 19.10 5.72
C SER A 286 20.43 18.23 4.63
N LEU A 287 20.37 18.66 3.37
CA LEU A 287 21.03 17.99 2.25
C LEU A 287 22.54 18.25 2.25
N GLN A 288 22.96 19.50 2.54
CA GLN A 288 24.37 19.86 2.70
C GLN A 288 25.02 19.02 3.79
N LYS A 289 24.40 18.97 4.96
CA LYS A 289 24.93 18.19 6.09
C LYS A 289 25.04 16.71 5.77
N LEU A 290 24.04 16.15 5.08
CA LEU A 290 24.09 14.76 4.64
C LEU A 290 25.24 14.52 3.63
N ALA A 291 25.52 15.50 2.76
CA ALA A 291 26.63 15.46 1.82
C ALA A 291 28.00 15.59 2.52
N GLU A 292 28.10 16.39 3.58
CA GLU A 292 29.31 16.47 4.42
C GLU A 292 29.54 15.14 5.15
N ASP A 293 28.49 14.60 5.80
CA ASP A 293 28.56 13.35 6.56
C ASP A 293 29.02 12.17 5.68
N ILE A 294 28.61 12.12 4.41
CA ILE A 294 29.00 11.03 3.50
C ILE A 294 30.45 11.17 3.00
N LEU A 295 30.96 12.39 2.81
CA LEU A 295 32.36 12.64 2.45
C LEU A 295 33.26 12.19 3.61
N ASP A 296 32.90 12.59 4.83
CA ASP A 296 33.58 12.18 6.06
C ASP A 296 33.55 10.65 6.24
N PHE A 297 32.40 10.00 5.99
CA PHE A 297 32.25 8.55 6.09
C PHE A 297 33.20 7.77 5.16
N HIS A 298 33.38 8.26 3.93
CA HIS A 298 34.29 7.64 2.95
C HIS A 298 35.74 8.11 3.08
N GLY A 299 36.03 9.08 3.94
CA GLY A 299 37.37 9.65 4.15
C GLY A 299 37.87 10.48 2.98
N LEU A 300 36.96 11.20 2.31
CA LEU A 300 37.19 12.03 1.13
C LEU A 300 37.38 13.51 1.48
#